data_AF-A0A3M1TEP2-F1
#
_entry.id   AF-A0A3M1TEP2-F1
#
_cell.length_a   1.000
_cell.length_b   1.000
_cell.length_c   1.000
_cell.angle_alpha   90.00
_cell.angle_beta   90.00
_cell.angle_gamma   90.00
#
_symmetry.space_group_name_H-M   'P 1'
#
loop_
_entity.id
_entity.type
_entity.pdbx_description
1 polymer ?
#
loop_
_entity_poly.entity_id
_entity_poly.type
_entity_poly.pdbx_seq_one_letter_code
_entity_poly.pdbx_strand_id
1 'polypeptide(L)'
;MVRAHAVVSLASVLILGGALALPGCPAPPEDPAYYCDEGHPACPPGQHCDFEAKLCVSGGHADGGGTDGGPGTDGGPGTDGGPGTDGGLDGGPDGGVDGGWDGGPDGGAAEDCTVPGDEDGDGAADCADTDCDGAGCGAGCLCRGGEAAEAECGDGGDNDEDGLTDCADPDCEAGSCGAGCACQGGQAAEVECGDGADNDGDQQADCGDADCMDAPCDANGYVCRAGSCVCGGGEMTEQSCDDGVDNDCDGTTDGGDADCVCVPVTTQNPCQDQVDNDCDGLTDCADSKECSSGEVCGLNGEQCQGGQCVCPGGDPPETLCDDGVDNDCNGAVDCVDAACTGQPCVDPLGNSGCCAPGGLCTAAACTD
;
A
#
# COMPACT_ATOMS: atom_id res chain seq x y z
N MET A 1 10.42 64.99 23.05
CA MET A 1 9.34 65.91 22.62
C MET A 1 8.62 65.26 21.45
N VAL A 2 7.29 65.16 21.54
CA VAL A 2 6.25 65.24 20.47
C VAL A 2 6.61 64.63 19.09
N ARG A 3 6.11 63.43 18.72
CA ARG A 3 4.77 63.06 18.16
C ARG A 3 4.50 63.45 16.69
N ALA A 4 4.39 62.45 15.83
CA ALA A 4 3.49 62.35 14.66
C ALA A 4 3.33 60.83 14.35
N HIS A 5 2.19 60.18 14.63
CA HIS A 5 0.97 60.13 13.80
C HIS A 5 1.17 59.39 12.46
N ALA A 6 0.84 58.09 12.47
CA ALA A 6 0.35 57.36 11.31
C ALA A 6 -0.94 56.63 11.75
N VAL A 7 -1.98 56.72 10.92
CA VAL A 7 -3.32 56.19 11.21
C VAL A 7 -3.53 54.98 10.32
N VAL A 8 -3.67 53.78 10.89
CA VAL A 8 -4.06 52.59 10.12
C VAL A 8 -5.58 52.58 10.02
N SER A 9 -6.10 52.95 8.85
CA SER A 9 -7.51 52.79 8.51
C SER A 9 -7.75 51.35 8.07
N LEU A 10 -8.80 50.71 8.59
CA LEU A 10 -9.31 49.49 7.98
C LEU A 10 -9.75 49.81 6.54
N ALA A 11 -9.38 48.94 5.61
CA ALA A 11 -9.96 48.85 4.28
C ALA A 11 -10.20 47.36 3.99
N SER A 12 -11.47 46.97 3.95
CA SER A 12 -11.88 45.60 3.62
C SER A 12 -11.44 45.24 2.21
N VAL A 13 -10.77 44.11 2.04
CA VAL A 13 -10.53 43.50 0.73
C VAL A 13 -11.53 42.35 0.57
N LEU A 14 -12.41 42.47 -0.41
CA LEU A 14 -13.29 41.39 -0.84
C LEU A 14 -12.43 40.23 -1.37
N ILE A 15 -12.66 39.03 -0.86
CA ILE A 15 -12.17 37.81 -1.51
C ILE A 15 -13.01 37.60 -2.77
N LEU A 16 -12.39 37.78 -3.93
CA LEU A 16 -12.89 37.34 -5.22
C LEU A 16 -12.00 36.18 -5.67
N GLY A 17 -12.59 34.98 -5.79
CA GLY A 17 -11.86 33.79 -6.23
C GLY A 17 -11.28 34.00 -7.63
N GLY A 18 -9.98 33.80 -7.75
CA GLY A 18 -9.24 33.94 -9.00
C GLY A 18 -7.78 33.58 -8.76
N ALA A 19 -7.39 32.37 -9.16
CA ALA A 19 -6.02 31.89 -9.02
C ALA A 19 -5.06 32.81 -9.80
N LEU A 20 -4.12 33.43 -9.09
CA LEU A 20 -3.04 34.20 -9.67
C LEU A 20 -1.94 33.25 -10.12
N ALA A 21 -2.03 32.79 -11.37
CA ALA A 21 -0.96 32.05 -12.01
C ALA A 21 0.32 32.90 -12.07
N LEU A 22 1.40 32.40 -11.48
CA LEU A 22 2.74 32.99 -11.59
C LEU A 22 3.31 32.69 -12.99
N PRO A 23 3.84 33.68 -13.73
CA PRO A 23 4.38 33.46 -15.06
C PRO A 23 5.78 32.83 -14.99
N GLY A 24 5.88 31.50 -15.10
CA GLY A 24 7.19 30.85 -15.18
C GLY A 24 7.18 29.31 -15.22
N CYS A 25 6.26 28.66 -14.51
CA CYS A 25 6.21 27.19 -14.51
C CYS A 25 5.52 26.66 -15.79
N PRO A 26 6.09 25.66 -16.47
CA PRO A 26 5.29 24.85 -17.38
C PRO A 26 4.20 24.14 -16.57
N ALA A 27 2.97 24.08 -17.09
CA ALA A 27 1.95 23.22 -16.52
C ALA A 27 2.42 21.76 -16.61
N PRO A 28 2.07 20.90 -15.62
CA PRO A 28 2.34 19.47 -15.74
C PRO A 28 1.70 18.93 -17.03
N PRO A 29 2.30 17.92 -17.68
CA PRO A 29 1.71 17.32 -18.87
C PRO A 29 0.39 16.65 -18.49
N GLU A 30 -0.71 17.31 -18.86
CA GLU A 30 -2.07 16.78 -18.77
C GLU A 30 -2.19 15.57 -19.72
N ASP A 31 -1.92 14.38 -19.19
CA ASP A 31 -1.95 13.12 -19.95
C ASP A 31 -3.40 12.81 -20.37
N PRO A 32 -3.72 12.86 -21.68
CA PRO A 32 -5.10 12.72 -22.16
C PRO A 32 -5.64 11.28 -22.03
N ALA A 33 -4.86 10.31 -21.53
CA ALA A 33 -5.28 8.92 -21.38
C ALA A 33 -6.27 8.66 -20.23
N TYR A 34 -6.34 9.54 -19.23
CA TYR A 34 -7.09 9.29 -17.97
C TYR A 34 -8.29 10.22 -17.72
N TYR A 35 -8.49 11.24 -18.54
CA TYR A 35 -9.54 12.26 -18.36
C TYR A 35 -10.66 12.08 -19.40
N CYS A 36 -11.93 12.27 -18.99
CA CYS A 36 -13.04 12.33 -19.93
C CYS A 36 -14.05 13.45 -19.64
N ASP A 37 -14.51 14.07 -20.72
CA ASP A 37 -15.43 15.22 -20.75
C ASP A 37 -16.23 15.17 -22.08
N GLU A 38 -17.18 16.08 -22.31
CA GLU A 38 -18.07 16.10 -23.48
C GLU A 38 -17.34 16.17 -24.84
N GLY A 39 -16.03 16.46 -24.84
CA GLY A 39 -15.17 16.46 -26.03
C GLY A 39 -14.34 15.19 -26.27
N HIS A 40 -14.13 14.32 -25.27
CA HIS A 40 -13.26 13.15 -25.35
C HIS A 40 -13.87 11.93 -24.62
N PRO A 41 -14.72 11.13 -25.30
CA PRO A 41 -15.58 10.12 -24.66
C PRO A 41 -14.99 8.70 -24.62
N ALA A 42 -13.66 8.54 -24.59
CA ALA A 42 -13.02 7.23 -24.77
C ALA A 42 -11.96 6.92 -23.69
N CYS A 43 -12.41 6.29 -22.60
CA CYS A 43 -11.51 5.64 -21.64
C CYS A 43 -10.83 4.39 -22.23
N PRO A 44 -9.70 3.95 -21.64
CA PRO A 44 -9.07 2.66 -21.97
C PRO A 44 -10.02 1.45 -21.84
N PRO A 45 -9.79 0.35 -22.59
CA PRO A 45 -10.62 -0.84 -22.50
C PRO A 45 -10.65 -1.43 -21.08
N GLY A 46 -11.85 -1.64 -20.53
CA GLY A 46 -12.05 -2.15 -19.17
C GLY A 46 -12.30 -1.07 -18.11
N GLN A 47 -12.31 0.21 -18.48
CA GLN A 47 -12.70 1.33 -17.62
C GLN A 47 -13.98 1.99 -18.13
N HIS A 48 -14.63 2.78 -17.26
CA HIS A 48 -15.77 3.63 -17.60
C HIS A 48 -15.55 5.05 -17.08
N CYS A 49 -16.24 6.02 -17.69
CA CYS A 49 -16.21 7.41 -17.23
C CYS A 49 -17.06 7.59 -15.98
N ASP A 50 -16.44 8.11 -14.92
CA ASP A 50 -17.16 8.84 -13.89
C ASP A 50 -17.34 10.29 -14.35
N PHE A 51 -18.59 10.73 -14.54
CA PHE A 51 -18.90 12.08 -15.03
C PHE A 51 -18.97 13.14 -13.92
N GLU A 52 -18.98 12.75 -12.64
CA GLU A 52 -18.81 13.70 -11.52
C GLU A 52 -17.32 13.93 -11.24
N ALA A 53 -16.50 12.87 -11.26
CA ALA A 53 -15.06 12.96 -11.06
C ALA A 53 -14.26 13.34 -12.32
N LYS A 54 -14.85 13.21 -13.52
CA LYS A 54 -14.22 13.42 -14.86
C LYS A 54 -13.04 12.49 -15.17
N LEU A 55 -12.99 11.34 -14.51
CA LEU A 55 -11.87 10.39 -14.57
C LEU A 55 -12.34 9.02 -15.05
N CYS A 56 -11.42 8.28 -15.66
CA CYS A 56 -11.64 6.89 -16.05
C CYS A 56 -11.42 5.95 -14.87
N VAL A 57 -12.45 5.20 -14.47
CA VAL A 57 -12.43 4.30 -13.31
C VAL A 57 -12.65 2.83 -13.72
N SER A 58 -11.90 1.92 -13.10
CA SER A 58 -11.99 0.47 -13.33
C SER A 58 -13.19 -0.13 -12.59
N GLY A 59 -14.27 -0.40 -13.31
CA GLY A 59 -15.50 -0.99 -12.77
C GLY A 59 -15.59 -2.49 -13.04
N GLY A 60 -15.86 -3.27 -11.99
CA GLY A 60 -16.12 -4.72 -12.10
C GLY A 60 -17.36 -5.03 -12.96
N HIS A 61 -17.36 -6.22 -13.57
CA HIS A 61 -18.37 -6.64 -14.53
C HIS A 61 -19.75 -6.86 -13.86
N ALA A 62 -20.64 -5.88 -13.98
CA ALA A 62 -22.05 -6.04 -13.63
C ALA A 62 -22.81 -6.67 -14.81
N ASP A 63 -22.97 -7.99 -14.81
CA ASP A 63 -23.77 -8.74 -15.78
C ASP A 63 -25.28 -8.45 -15.63
N GLY A 64 -25.71 -7.32 -16.20
CA GLY A 64 -27.12 -6.94 -16.33
C GLY A 64 -27.65 -7.18 -17.74
N GLY A 65 -28.34 -8.31 -17.96
CA GLY A 65 -28.89 -8.68 -19.28
C GLY A 65 -30.32 -9.19 -19.23
N GLY A 66 -31.31 -8.33 -19.47
CA GLY A 66 -32.71 -8.77 -19.55
C GLY A 66 -33.75 -7.65 -19.69
N THR A 67 -33.89 -7.04 -20.89
CA THR A 67 -35.10 -6.30 -21.27
C THR A 67 -35.49 -6.59 -22.72
N ASP A 68 -36.69 -7.13 -22.95
CA ASP A 68 -37.32 -7.20 -24.26
C ASP A 68 -38.84 -6.90 -24.20
N GLY A 69 -39.21 -5.71 -24.69
CA GLY A 69 -40.59 -5.22 -24.66
C GLY A 69 -41.37 -5.43 -25.96
N GLY A 70 -42.16 -6.51 -26.03
CA GLY A 70 -43.37 -6.68 -26.87
C GLY A 70 -43.18 -6.84 -28.39
N PRO A 71 -44.27 -6.79 -29.19
CA PRO A 71 -45.70 -6.90 -28.85
C PRO A 71 -46.43 -8.06 -29.59
N GLY A 72 -47.55 -8.57 -29.06
CA GLY A 72 -48.38 -9.59 -29.73
C GLY A 72 -49.85 -9.52 -29.35
N THR A 73 -50.75 -9.70 -30.31
CA THR A 73 -52.21 -9.52 -30.14
C THR A 73 -53.03 -10.71 -30.66
N ASP A 74 -53.75 -11.38 -29.77
CA ASP A 74 -55.00 -12.12 -29.98
C ASP A 74 -55.76 -12.22 -28.63
N GLY A 75 -57.05 -12.56 -28.52
CA GLY A 75 -58.05 -12.92 -29.54
C GLY A 75 -59.47 -13.22 -29.00
N GLY A 76 -59.68 -13.29 -27.67
CA GLY A 76 -60.99 -13.51 -27.01
C GLY A 76 -61.49 -14.97 -26.98
N PRO A 77 -62.75 -15.24 -26.57
CA PRO A 77 -63.37 -14.86 -25.28
C PRO A 77 -64.25 -15.97 -24.60
N GLY A 78 -64.56 -15.82 -23.29
CA GLY A 78 -65.61 -16.58 -22.54
C GLY A 78 -65.31 -16.66 -21.02
N THR A 79 -66.10 -16.10 -20.08
CA THR A 79 -67.34 -16.62 -19.42
C THR A 79 -67.16 -17.99 -18.73
N ASP A 80 -67.50 -18.25 -17.45
CA ASP A 80 -68.07 -17.47 -16.32
C ASP A 80 -67.96 -18.31 -14.99
N GLY A 81 -68.20 -17.83 -13.75
CA GLY A 81 -68.42 -16.45 -13.26
C GLY A 81 -69.20 -16.29 -11.93
N GLY A 82 -68.64 -16.66 -10.74
CA GLY A 82 -69.29 -16.43 -9.42
C GLY A 82 -68.48 -16.91 -8.19
N PRO A 83 -68.69 -16.36 -6.97
CA PRO A 83 -67.96 -16.73 -5.74
C PRO A 83 -68.70 -17.77 -4.88
N GLY A 84 -67.97 -18.54 -4.06
CA GLY A 84 -68.50 -19.51 -3.10
C GLY A 84 -67.89 -19.34 -1.70
N THR A 85 -68.74 -19.45 -0.68
CA THR A 85 -68.37 -19.38 0.74
C THR A 85 -68.71 -20.69 1.45
N ASP A 86 -67.81 -21.20 2.28
CA ASP A 86 -68.17 -21.99 3.46
C ASP A 86 -67.11 -21.88 4.56
N GLY A 87 -67.57 -21.55 5.76
CA GLY A 87 -66.80 -21.71 6.99
C GLY A 87 -67.16 -23.04 7.64
N GLY A 88 -66.16 -23.79 8.08
CA GLY A 88 -66.31 -24.96 8.93
C GLY A 88 -65.63 -24.71 10.27
N LEU A 89 -66.40 -24.83 11.36
CA LEU A 89 -65.88 -24.99 12.72
C LEU A 89 -66.33 -26.37 13.21
N ASP A 90 -65.40 -27.26 13.48
CA ASP A 90 -65.64 -28.54 14.15
C ASP A 90 -64.67 -28.75 15.32
N GLY A 91 -65.05 -28.21 16.48
CA GLY A 91 -64.48 -28.63 17.75
C GLY A 91 -64.97 -30.03 18.13
N GLY A 92 -64.06 -31.00 18.20
CA GLY A 92 -64.29 -32.38 18.62
C GLY A 92 -63.04 -32.96 19.32
N PRO A 93 -63.15 -33.67 20.47
CA PRO A 93 -61.97 -34.07 21.24
C PRO A 93 -61.75 -35.59 21.29
N ASP A 94 -60.69 -36.06 20.63
CA ASP A 94 -60.12 -37.39 20.82
C ASP A 94 -58.61 -37.41 20.52
N GLY A 95 -57.87 -38.16 21.35
CA GLY A 95 -56.43 -38.29 21.21
C GLY A 95 -56.04 -39.45 20.30
N GLY A 96 -54.93 -39.28 19.57
CA GLY A 96 -54.23 -40.37 18.89
C GLY A 96 -54.74 -40.67 17.49
N VAL A 97 -54.20 -39.95 16.50
CA VAL A 97 -53.93 -40.50 15.17
C VAL A 97 -52.45 -40.34 14.84
N ASP A 98 -51.74 -41.46 14.99
CA ASP A 98 -50.48 -41.77 14.35
C ASP A 98 -50.61 -41.63 12.82
N GLY A 99 -50.00 -40.59 12.24
CA GLY A 99 -50.39 -40.13 10.91
C GLY A 99 -49.38 -39.29 10.12
N GLY A 100 -48.08 -39.60 10.24
CA GLY A 100 -47.08 -39.20 9.24
C GLY A 100 -46.64 -37.73 9.27
N TRP A 101 -45.77 -37.40 10.23
CA TRP A 101 -44.61 -36.57 9.89
C TRP A 101 -43.41 -37.51 9.73
N ASP A 102 -42.86 -37.53 8.53
CA ASP A 102 -41.63 -38.26 8.22
C ASP A 102 -40.49 -37.60 8.99
N GLY A 103 -39.79 -38.38 9.81
CA GLY A 103 -38.53 -37.94 10.39
C GLY A 103 -37.47 -37.80 9.29
N GLY A 104 -37.23 -36.57 8.86
CA GLY A 104 -35.87 -36.16 8.53
C GLY A 104 -35.06 -36.04 9.82
N PRO A 105 -33.73 -36.24 9.80
CA PRO A 105 -32.89 -35.68 10.84
C PRO A 105 -32.88 -34.15 10.71
N ASP A 106 -32.81 -33.48 11.85
CA ASP A 106 -32.49 -32.05 12.01
C ASP A 106 -33.58 -31.10 11.47
N GLY A 107 -34.31 -30.46 12.38
CA GLY A 107 -35.48 -29.63 12.06
C GLY A 107 -36.48 -29.46 13.18
N GLY A 108 -36.01 -29.14 14.40
CA GLY A 108 -36.82 -28.33 15.31
C GLY A 108 -37.13 -26.96 14.67
N ALA A 109 -37.98 -26.17 15.29
CA ALA A 109 -38.24 -24.82 14.81
C ALA A 109 -37.07 -23.93 15.21
N ALA A 110 -36.08 -23.77 14.31
CA ALA A 110 -34.80 -23.08 14.55
C ALA A 110 -34.87 -21.98 15.64
N GLU A 111 -34.01 -22.12 16.64
CA GLU A 111 -34.05 -21.37 17.90
C GLU A 111 -34.10 -19.85 17.68
N ASP A 112 -34.94 -19.17 18.46
CA ASP A 112 -35.05 -17.71 18.46
C ASP A 112 -34.26 -17.16 19.66
N CYS A 113 -32.95 -17.03 19.47
CA CYS A 113 -31.97 -16.56 20.46
C CYS A 113 -32.30 -15.20 21.14
N THR A 114 -33.35 -14.49 20.69
CA THR A 114 -33.77 -13.18 21.21
C THR A 114 -34.98 -13.23 22.15
N VAL A 115 -35.58 -14.41 22.38
CA VAL A 115 -36.71 -14.60 23.29
C VAL A 115 -36.40 -15.71 24.30
N PRO A 116 -36.58 -15.49 25.62
CA PRO A 116 -36.19 -16.49 26.63
C PRO A 116 -36.96 -17.82 26.50
N GLY A 117 -36.29 -18.89 26.07
CA GLY A 117 -36.94 -20.19 25.88
C GLY A 117 -36.07 -21.35 25.36
N ASP A 118 -36.73 -22.26 24.66
CA ASP A 118 -36.28 -23.53 24.05
C ASP A 118 -37.36 -23.75 22.97
N GLU A 119 -37.26 -22.96 21.90
CA GLU A 119 -38.30 -22.76 20.89
C GLU A 119 -38.28 -23.91 19.86
N ASP A 120 -37.10 -24.50 19.66
CA ASP A 120 -36.83 -25.61 18.77
C ASP A 120 -37.22 -26.98 19.39
N GLY A 121 -37.05 -27.14 20.71
CA GLY A 121 -37.43 -28.32 21.49
C GLY A 121 -36.35 -29.40 21.67
N ASP A 122 -35.08 -29.14 21.36
CA ASP A 122 -33.97 -30.10 21.53
C ASP A 122 -33.46 -30.19 22.99
N GLY A 123 -33.71 -29.16 23.80
CA GLY A 123 -33.35 -29.06 25.21
C GLY A 123 -32.13 -28.21 25.54
N ALA A 124 -31.53 -27.54 24.54
CA ALA A 124 -30.80 -26.28 24.73
C ALA A 124 -31.77 -25.07 24.71
N ALA A 125 -31.22 -23.87 24.84
CA ALA A 125 -32.00 -22.65 25.12
C ALA A 125 -31.12 -21.40 24.93
N ASP A 126 -31.64 -20.35 24.26
CA ASP A 126 -30.95 -19.07 24.11
C ASP A 126 -29.50 -19.27 23.57
N CYS A 127 -28.51 -18.52 24.07
CA CYS A 127 -27.11 -18.71 23.70
C CYS A 127 -26.49 -20.04 24.13
N ALA A 128 -27.14 -20.84 25.00
CA ALA A 128 -26.67 -22.18 25.32
C ALA A 128 -27.00 -23.19 24.22
N ASP A 129 -27.82 -22.81 23.23
CA ASP A 129 -28.02 -23.54 21.99
C ASP A 129 -26.85 -23.36 21.01
N THR A 130 -26.43 -24.45 20.38
CA THR A 130 -25.38 -24.44 19.35
C THR A 130 -25.83 -23.85 18.02
N ASP A 131 -27.14 -23.83 17.72
CA ASP A 131 -27.69 -23.18 16.53
C ASP A 131 -27.69 -21.63 16.68
N CYS A 132 -27.50 -21.12 17.90
CA CYS A 132 -27.35 -19.70 18.20
C CYS A 132 -25.91 -19.15 18.09
N ASP A 133 -24.87 -19.95 17.86
CA ASP A 133 -23.47 -19.45 17.85
C ASP A 133 -23.26 -18.38 16.76
N GLY A 134 -22.92 -17.15 17.18
CA GLY A 134 -22.80 -15.97 16.34
C GLY A 134 -24.12 -15.24 16.01
N ALA A 135 -25.26 -15.68 16.55
CA ALA A 135 -26.53 -14.96 16.48
C ALA A 135 -26.60 -13.83 17.53
N GLY A 136 -27.49 -12.85 17.32
CA GLY A 136 -27.76 -11.81 18.31
C GLY A 136 -28.71 -12.32 19.40
N CYS A 137 -28.38 -12.05 20.67
CA CYS A 137 -29.20 -12.43 21.82
C CYS A 137 -30.11 -11.31 22.35
N GLY A 138 -30.01 -10.12 21.78
CA GLY A 138 -30.65 -8.92 22.30
C GLY A 138 -30.18 -7.67 21.56
N ALA A 139 -30.30 -6.51 22.23
CA ALA A 139 -29.59 -5.31 21.80
C ALA A 139 -28.15 -5.40 22.30
N GLY A 140 -27.16 -5.13 21.45
CA GLY A 140 -25.77 -5.06 21.86
C GLY A 140 -25.08 -6.34 22.34
N CYS A 141 -25.64 -7.54 22.09
CA CYS A 141 -24.99 -8.81 22.44
C CYS A 141 -25.04 -9.85 21.31
N LEU A 142 -24.07 -10.76 21.31
CA LEU A 142 -23.96 -11.91 20.41
C LEU A 142 -23.74 -13.18 21.23
N CYS A 143 -24.36 -14.29 20.86
CA CYS A 143 -24.03 -15.58 21.46
C CYS A 143 -22.66 -16.06 20.97
N ARG A 144 -21.78 -16.48 21.89
CA ARG A 144 -20.46 -17.02 21.56
C ARG A 144 -20.12 -18.16 22.52
N GLY A 145 -19.93 -19.36 21.96
CA GLY A 145 -19.39 -20.48 22.75
C GLY A 145 -20.29 -21.05 23.84
N GLY A 146 -21.59 -20.77 23.80
CA GLY A 146 -22.60 -21.27 24.76
C GLY A 146 -23.11 -20.20 25.75
N GLU A 147 -22.59 -18.99 25.69
CA GLU A 147 -22.90 -17.87 26.60
C GLU A 147 -23.21 -16.62 25.75
N ALA A 148 -23.94 -15.65 26.32
CA ALA A 148 -24.06 -14.32 25.71
C ALA A 148 -22.73 -13.58 25.91
N ALA A 149 -22.35 -12.77 24.93
CA ALA A 149 -21.13 -11.97 24.93
C ALA A 149 -21.44 -10.56 24.43
N GLU A 150 -20.89 -9.55 25.09
CA GLU A 150 -21.08 -8.15 24.75
C GLU A 150 -20.54 -7.81 23.36
N ALA A 151 -21.29 -6.98 22.62
CA ALA A 151 -21.00 -6.59 21.25
C ALA A 151 -21.12 -5.07 20.98
N GLU A 152 -21.81 -4.32 21.83
CA GLU A 152 -21.85 -2.84 21.81
C GLU A 152 -20.96 -2.26 22.93
N CYS A 153 -19.65 -2.36 22.76
CA CYS A 153 -18.60 -2.08 23.75
C CYS A 153 -18.38 -0.59 24.12
N GLY A 154 -19.42 0.25 24.03
CA GLY A 154 -19.36 1.69 24.28
C GLY A 154 -20.72 2.38 24.40
N ASP A 155 -21.78 1.64 24.71
CA ASP A 155 -23.13 2.19 24.92
C ASP A 155 -23.45 2.51 26.40
N GLY A 156 -22.59 2.08 27.33
CA GLY A 156 -22.80 2.20 28.77
C GLY A 156 -23.67 1.09 29.37
N GLY A 157 -23.86 -0.01 28.64
CA GLY A 157 -24.67 -1.17 28.95
C GLY A 157 -23.89 -2.31 29.64
N ASP A 158 -24.62 -3.41 29.85
CA ASP A 158 -24.21 -4.71 30.41
C ASP A 158 -25.04 -5.69 29.58
N ASN A 159 -24.66 -5.85 28.31
CA ASN A 159 -25.62 -6.25 27.27
C ASN A 159 -25.78 -7.77 27.16
N ASP A 160 -24.92 -8.55 27.81
CA ASP A 160 -25.01 -10.00 28.03
C ASP A 160 -25.45 -10.41 29.45
N GLU A 161 -25.62 -9.44 30.36
CA GLU A 161 -25.99 -9.60 31.78
C GLU A 161 -24.95 -10.36 32.64
N ASP A 162 -23.66 -10.37 32.26
CA ASP A 162 -22.51 -10.88 33.04
C ASP A 162 -22.29 -10.06 34.34
N GLY A 163 -22.51 -8.74 34.27
CA GLY A 163 -22.24 -7.79 35.34
C GLY A 163 -20.99 -6.91 35.15
N LEU A 164 -20.34 -7.01 33.99
CA LEU A 164 -19.35 -6.06 33.47
C LEU A 164 -19.99 -5.18 32.37
N THR A 165 -19.24 -4.23 31.81
CA THR A 165 -19.79 -3.15 30.97
C THR A 165 -18.74 -2.57 30.03
N ASP A 166 -19.05 -2.40 28.75
CA ASP A 166 -18.18 -1.81 27.74
C ASP A 166 -16.77 -2.44 27.75
N CYS A 167 -15.70 -1.65 27.58
CA CYS A 167 -14.33 -2.14 27.69
C CYS A 167 -13.93 -2.73 29.05
N ALA A 168 -14.74 -2.65 30.11
CA ALA A 168 -14.46 -3.39 31.35
C ALA A 168 -14.83 -4.88 31.21
N ASP A 169 -15.57 -5.24 30.17
CA ASP A 169 -15.95 -6.60 29.81
C ASP A 169 -14.84 -7.32 28.99
N PRO A 170 -14.50 -8.59 29.30
CA PRO A 170 -13.53 -9.38 28.54
C PRO A 170 -13.91 -9.71 27.09
N ASP A 171 -15.20 -9.84 26.75
CA ASP A 171 -15.66 -10.14 25.39
C ASP A 171 -15.52 -8.94 24.45
N CYS A 172 -15.43 -7.73 25.03
CA CYS A 172 -15.13 -6.49 24.34
C CYS A 172 -13.65 -6.23 24.05
N GLU A 173 -12.70 -7.08 24.49
CA GLU A 173 -11.26 -6.89 24.23
C GLU A 173 -10.94 -6.82 22.73
N ALA A 174 -10.20 -5.77 22.32
CA ALA A 174 -9.96 -5.37 20.93
C ALA A 174 -11.20 -5.03 20.08
N GLY A 175 -12.38 -4.92 20.72
CA GLY A 175 -13.59 -4.31 20.16
C GLY A 175 -13.48 -2.79 20.07
N SER A 176 -14.41 -2.16 19.35
CA SER A 176 -14.49 -0.70 19.24
C SER A 176 -15.44 -0.14 20.30
N CYS A 177 -14.96 0.83 21.07
CA CYS A 177 -15.73 1.58 22.07
C CYS A 177 -16.33 2.89 21.54
N GLY A 178 -16.17 3.17 20.25
CA GLY A 178 -16.57 4.42 19.63
C GLY A 178 -15.69 4.79 18.44
N ALA A 179 -15.98 5.94 17.83
CA ALA A 179 -15.10 6.51 16.80
C ALA A 179 -13.73 6.83 17.42
N GLY A 180 -12.66 6.33 16.80
CA GLY A 180 -11.29 6.50 17.29
C GLY A 180 -10.96 5.81 18.63
N CYS A 181 -11.79 4.86 19.08
CA CYS A 181 -11.65 4.16 20.36
C CYS A 181 -11.62 2.64 20.17
N ALA A 182 -10.70 1.95 20.84
CA ALA A 182 -10.69 0.49 20.96
C ALA A 182 -10.47 0.04 22.42
N CYS A 183 -11.05 -1.08 22.82
CA CYS A 183 -10.85 -1.64 24.15
C CYS A 183 -9.52 -2.42 24.21
N GLN A 184 -8.68 -2.11 25.19
CA GLN A 184 -7.40 -2.79 25.41
C GLN A 184 -7.11 -2.98 26.90
N GLY A 185 -6.96 -4.23 27.34
CA GLY A 185 -6.58 -4.57 28.70
C GLY A 185 -7.64 -4.24 29.75
N GLY A 186 -8.94 -4.25 29.39
CA GLY A 186 -10.04 -3.91 30.29
C GLY A 186 -10.32 -2.40 30.42
N GLN A 187 -9.87 -1.59 29.46
CA GLN A 187 -10.04 -0.14 29.42
C GLN A 187 -10.30 0.33 27.98
N ALA A 188 -11.01 1.45 27.81
CA ALA A 188 -11.01 2.18 26.55
C ALA A 188 -9.63 2.80 26.31
N ALA A 189 -9.17 2.79 25.06
CA ALA A 189 -7.89 3.34 24.63
C ALA A 189 -8.05 4.08 23.28
N GLU A 190 -7.47 5.27 23.19
CA GLU A 190 -7.44 6.08 21.97
C GLU A 190 -6.63 5.38 20.85
N VAL A 191 -7.21 5.33 19.64
CA VAL A 191 -6.56 4.78 18.44
C VAL A 191 -6.56 5.74 17.23
N GLU A 192 -7.19 6.92 17.34
CA GLU A 192 -7.21 7.96 16.29
C GLU A 192 -6.39 9.19 16.72
N CYS A 193 -5.09 8.95 16.96
CA CYS A 193 -4.14 9.79 17.70
C CYS A 193 -3.70 11.12 17.04
N GLY A 194 -4.58 11.75 16.25
CA GLY A 194 -4.32 12.99 15.53
C GLY A 194 -5.57 13.76 15.08
N ASP A 195 -6.77 13.41 15.55
CA ASP A 195 -8.01 14.13 15.19
C ASP A 195 -8.29 15.37 16.08
N GLY A 196 -7.54 15.53 17.18
CA GLY A 196 -7.71 16.62 18.15
C GLY A 196 -8.75 16.35 19.24
N ALA A 197 -9.18 15.10 19.42
CA ALA A 197 -10.19 14.70 20.40
C ALA A 197 -9.66 13.68 21.43
N ASP A 198 -10.51 13.41 22.41
CA ASP A 198 -10.30 12.56 23.59
C ASP A 198 -11.28 11.41 23.41
N ASN A 199 -10.85 10.35 22.70
CA ASN A 199 -11.77 9.38 22.10
C ASN A 199 -12.08 8.19 23.02
N ASP A 200 -11.28 7.99 24.09
CA ASP A 200 -11.55 7.03 25.17
C ASP A 200 -12.14 7.67 26.44
N GLY A 201 -12.07 9.01 26.58
CA GLY A 201 -12.66 9.76 27.69
C GLY A 201 -11.76 9.91 28.94
N ASP A 202 -10.47 9.59 28.83
CA ASP A 202 -9.47 9.70 29.90
C ASP A 202 -9.20 11.18 30.34
N GLN A 203 -9.40 12.15 29.43
CA GLN A 203 -8.97 13.57 29.48
C GLN A 203 -7.54 13.86 29.00
N GLN A 204 -6.86 12.87 28.43
CA GLN A 204 -5.75 13.07 27.52
C GLN A 204 -6.29 12.97 26.06
N ALA A 205 -5.44 13.16 25.06
CA ALA A 205 -5.83 13.33 23.65
C ALA A 205 -4.60 13.31 22.74
N ASP A 206 -4.73 12.72 21.54
CA ASP A 206 -3.68 12.59 20.53
C ASP A 206 -2.38 12.04 21.14
N CYS A 207 -1.23 12.53 20.66
CA CYS A 207 0.09 12.29 21.26
C CYS A 207 0.27 12.82 22.69
N GLY A 208 -0.71 13.52 23.26
CA GLY A 208 -0.77 13.84 24.68
C GLY A 208 -1.20 12.64 25.53
N ASP A 209 -1.84 11.65 24.92
CA ASP A 209 -2.24 10.38 25.50
C ASP A 209 -1.06 9.39 25.64
N ALA A 210 -1.20 8.44 26.57
CA ALA A 210 -0.28 7.35 26.80
C ALA A 210 -0.54 6.16 25.86
N ASP A 211 -1.79 5.91 25.47
CA ASP A 211 -2.19 4.80 24.60
C ASP A 211 -1.81 5.06 23.14
N CYS A 212 -1.73 6.35 22.76
CA CYS A 212 -1.20 6.81 21.48
C CYS A 212 0.33 6.71 21.30
N MET A 213 1.10 6.11 22.21
CA MET A 213 2.57 6.05 22.09
C MET A 213 3.03 5.30 20.83
N ASP A 214 3.89 5.94 20.02
CA ASP A 214 4.36 5.47 18.70
C ASP A 214 3.24 5.24 17.65
N ALA A 215 1.98 5.65 17.93
CA ALA A 215 0.89 5.63 16.95
C ALA A 215 1.04 6.76 15.90
N PRO A 216 0.49 6.58 14.67
CA PRO A 216 0.42 7.66 13.67
C PRO A 216 -0.47 8.81 14.15
N CYS A 217 -0.03 10.05 13.88
CA CYS A 217 -0.71 11.27 14.35
C CYS A 217 -0.90 12.35 13.27
N ASP A 218 -0.31 12.15 12.11
CA ASP A 218 -0.59 12.87 10.87
C ASP A 218 -0.34 11.89 9.71
N ALA A 219 -0.46 12.35 8.47
CA ALA A 219 0.09 11.65 7.31
C ALA A 219 1.64 11.61 7.39
N ASN A 220 2.29 11.11 6.33
CA ASN A 220 3.70 11.45 6.07
C ASN A 220 4.67 11.09 7.21
N GLY A 221 4.59 9.86 7.75
CA GLY A 221 5.56 9.34 8.71
C GLY A 221 5.55 9.96 10.13
N TYR A 222 4.63 10.88 10.42
CA TYR A 222 4.51 11.46 11.76
C TYR A 222 3.88 10.49 12.78
N VAL A 223 4.57 10.32 13.91
CA VAL A 223 4.14 9.46 15.03
C VAL A 223 4.24 10.17 16.37
N CYS A 224 3.43 9.73 17.33
CA CYS A 224 3.42 10.27 18.67
C CYS A 224 4.63 9.83 19.50
N ARG A 225 5.47 10.79 19.90
CA ARG A 225 6.55 10.54 20.86
C ARG A 225 6.65 11.65 21.90
N ALA A 226 6.71 11.24 23.17
CA ALA A 226 6.96 12.12 24.32
C ALA A 226 6.02 13.33 24.44
N GLY A 227 4.72 13.16 24.16
CA GLY A 227 3.73 14.23 24.31
C GLY A 227 3.50 15.07 23.05
N SER A 228 3.97 14.64 21.87
CA SER A 228 3.91 15.43 20.63
C SER A 228 3.97 14.57 19.38
N CYS A 229 3.29 15.04 18.33
CA CYS A 229 3.40 14.49 16.98
C CYS A 229 4.73 14.92 16.35
N VAL A 230 5.58 13.97 15.98
CA VAL A 230 6.94 14.20 15.47
C VAL A 230 7.28 13.25 14.34
N CYS A 231 8.22 13.62 13.47
CA CYS A 231 8.67 12.73 12.40
C CYS A 231 9.26 11.43 12.97
N GLY A 232 8.79 10.29 12.47
CA GLY A 232 9.14 8.96 12.98
C GLY A 232 10.57 8.54 12.67
N GLY A 233 11.06 8.81 11.46
CA GLY A 233 12.45 8.56 11.05
C GLY A 233 13.43 9.53 11.70
N GLY A 234 13.03 10.81 11.84
CA GLY A 234 13.81 11.83 12.55
C GLY A 234 15.03 12.34 11.77
N GLU A 235 15.12 11.99 10.49
CA GLU A 235 16.05 12.58 9.53
C GLU A 235 15.53 13.96 9.06
N MET A 236 16.30 14.64 8.21
CA MET A 236 15.90 15.92 7.57
C MET A 236 16.06 15.86 6.05
N THR A 237 16.20 14.65 5.51
CA THR A 237 16.43 14.29 4.10
C THR A 237 16.11 12.79 3.96
N GLU A 238 15.32 12.37 2.97
CA GLU A 238 15.06 10.96 2.73
C GLU A 238 16.35 10.21 2.31
N GLN A 239 16.67 9.15 3.05
CA GLN A 239 17.86 8.32 2.89
C GLN A 239 17.49 6.84 2.65
N SER A 240 16.25 6.45 2.97
CA SER A 240 15.70 5.11 2.85
C SER A 240 14.76 5.09 1.64
N CYS A 241 15.36 5.17 0.45
CA CYS A 241 14.63 5.52 -0.78
C CYS A 241 13.81 4.37 -1.43
N ASP A 242 13.56 3.28 -0.69
CA ASP A 242 12.87 2.08 -1.17
C ASP A 242 11.96 1.38 -0.12
N ASP A 243 11.78 1.94 1.09
CA ASP A 243 11.09 1.26 2.18
C ASP A 243 9.58 1.59 2.31
N GLY A 244 9.08 2.54 1.52
CA GLY A 244 7.68 2.95 1.48
C GLY A 244 7.27 3.89 2.62
N VAL A 245 8.24 4.42 3.38
CA VAL A 245 8.02 5.35 4.49
C VAL A 245 8.56 6.74 4.12
N ASP A 246 7.91 7.76 4.68
CA ASP A 246 8.39 9.15 4.65
C ASP A 246 9.21 9.36 5.95
N ASN A 247 10.53 9.25 5.86
CA ASN A 247 11.43 9.21 7.03
C ASN A 247 11.97 10.58 7.45
N ASP A 248 11.85 11.61 6.60
CA ASP A 248 12.09 13.01 6.94
C ASP A 248 10.80 13.84 7.13
N CYS A 249 9.66 13.26 6.71
CA CYS A 249 8.31 13.75 6.90
C CYS A 249 7.99 15.04 6.12
N ASP A 250 8.59 15.17 4.93
CA ASP A 250 8.41 16.25 3.95
C ASP A 250 7.08 16.15 3.18
N GLY A 251 6.59 14.92 2.97
CA GLY A 251 5.38 14.61 2.20
C GLY A 251 5.61 13.97 0.83
N THR A 252 6.84 13.59 0.51
CA THR A 252 7.16 12.58 -0.50
C THR A 252 7.75 11.31 0.14
N THR A 253 7.92 10.26 -0.66
CA THR A 253 8.35 8.93 -0.21
C THR A 253 9.26 8.30 -1.26
N ASP A 254 10.25 7.53 -0.82
CA ASP A 254 11.13 6.74 -1.69
C ASP A 254 11.77 7.59 -2.81
N GLY A 255 12.13 6.99 -3.94
CA GLY A 255 12.51 7.71 -5.17
C GLY A 255 11.44 8.65 -5.78
N GLY A 256 10.30 8.87 -5.11
CA GLY A 256 9.41 10.01 -5.40
C GLY A 256 9.85 11.31 -4.72
N ASP A 257 10.76 11.21 -3.75
CA ASP A 257 11.28 12.30 -2.92
C ASP A 257 12.37 13.13 -3.62
N ALA A 258 12.52 14.39 -3.20
CA ALA A 258 13.47 15.34 -3.76
C ALA A 258 14.85 15.32 -3.07
N ASP A 259 14.90 14.90 -1.81
CA ASP A 259 16.13 14.72 -1.03
C ASP A 259 16.69 13.29 -1.16
N CYS A 260 15.89 12.35 -1.70
CA CYS A 260 16.40 11.08 -2.22
C CYS A 260 17.47 11.29 -3.30
N VAL A 261 18.71 11.03 -2.92
CA VAL A 261 19.88 11.00 -3.81
C VAL A 261 20.01 9.69 -4.61
N CYS A 262 19.14 8.71 -4.37
CA CYS A 262 18.97 7.59 -5.31
C CYS A 262 18.20 8.06 -6.54
N VAL A 263 18.61 7.62 -7.73
CA VAL A 263 17.92 7.98 -8.98
C VAL A 263 17.18 6.74 -9.45
N PRO A 264 15.86 6.59 -9.18
CA PRO A 264 15.16 5.34 -9.38
C PRO A 264 15.06 4.98 -10.87
N VAL A 265 15.99 4.16 -11.33
CA VAL A 265 15.91 3.40 -12.58
C VAL A 265 15.96 1.92 -12.26
N THR A 266 15.44 1.07 -13.16
CA THR A 266 15.22 -0.35 -12.85
C THR A 266 16.50 -1.21 -12.86
N THR A 267 17.68 -0.58 -12.76
CA THR A 267 19.01 -1.22 -12.88
C THR A 267 20.11 -0.26 -12.41
N GLN A 268 21.04 -0.74 -11.57
CA GLN A 268 22.33 -0.09 -11.33
C GLN A 268 23.19 0.04 -12.61
N ASN A 269 23.04 1.15 -13.33
CA ASN A 269 23.79 1.45 -14.56
C ASN A 269 23.80 2.97 -14.83
N PRO A 270 24.98 3.62 -14.91
CA PRO A 270 26.32 3.05 -15.03
C PRO A 270 27.01 2.67 -13.71
N CYS A 271 27.76 1.57 -13.73
CA CYS A 271 28.55 1.03 -12.61
C CYS A 271 29.80 1.86 -12.23
N GLN A 272 29.74 3.19 -12.34
CA GLN A 272 30.87 4.10 -12.16
C GLN A 272 30.50 5.57 -11.89
N ASP A 273 29.25 5.88 -11.55
CA ASP A 273 28.82 7.25 -11.27
C ASP A 273 28.74 7.56 -9.77
N GLN A 274 28.96 6.57 -8.91
CA GLN A 274 28.87 6.63 -7.45
C GLN A 274 27.45 6.96 -6.94
N VAL A 275 26.43 6.76 -7.78
CA VAL A 275 25.01 6.90 -7.42
C VAL A 275 24.43 5.52 -7.14
N ASP A 276 23.49 5.46 -6.21
CA ASP A 276 22.64 4.28 -6.04
C ASP A 276 21.46 4.39 -7.02
N ASN A 277 21.59 3.73 -8.17
CA ASN A 277 20.69 3.89 -9.31
C ASN A 277 19.49 2.91 -9.27
N ASP A 278 19.47 1.92 -8.37
CA ASP A 278 18.28 1.08 -8.09
C ASP A 278 17.90 1.00 -6.61
N CYS A 279 18.59 1.77 -5.76
CA CYS A 279 18.22 2.14 -4.40
C CYS A 279 18.33 0.98 -3.38
N ASP A 280 19.17 -0.03 -3.65
CA ASP A 280 19.34 -1.22 -2.78
C ASP A 280 20.42 -1.05 -1.67
N GLY A 281 21.03 0.15 -1.59
CA GLY A 281 22.04 0.53 -0.60
C GLY A 281 23.47 0.28 -1.08
N LEU A 282 23.68 -0.14 -2.32
CA LEU A 282 24.99 -0.46 -2.90
C LEU A 282 25.27 0.37 -4.17
N THR A 283 26.49 0.93 -4.25
CA THR A 283 26.90 1.81 -5.37
C THR A 283 27.95 1.17 -6.26
N ASP A 284 27.82 1.36 -7.57
CA ASP A 284 28.76 0.87 -8.59
C ASP A 284 29.11 -0.62 -8.36
N CYS A 285 30.38 -1.01 -8.51
CA CYS A 285 30.87 -2.37 -8.27
C CYS A 285 30.64 -2.93 -6.85
N ALA A 286 30.24 -2.12 -5.86
CA ALA A 286 29.87 -2.64 -4.55
C ALA A 286 28.54 -3.42 -4.65
N ASP A 287 27.67 -3.03 -5.58
CA ASP A 287 26.53 -3.82 -5.97
C ASP A 287 26.96 -4.97 -6.91
N SER A 288 27.18 -6.14 -6.32
CA SER A 288 27.50 -7.34 -7.10
C SER A 288 26.30 -7.99 -7.79
N LYS A 289 25.07 -7.53 -7.54
CA LYS A 289 23.82 -8.11 -8.05
C LYS A 289 23.51 -7.55 -9.45
N GLU A 290 23.71 -6.25 -9.69
CA GLU A 290 23.51 -5.63 -11.00
C GLU A 290 24.87 -5.27 -11.63
N CYS A 291 25.83 -4.71 -10.88
CA CYS A 291 27.21 -4.49 -11.33
C CYS A 291 28.10 -5.74 -11.15
N SER A 292 27.69 -6.81 -11.84
CA SER A 292 28.35 -8.13 -11.87
C SER A 292 29.84 -8.06 -12.24
N SER A 293 30.63 -9.02 -11.74
CA SER A 293 32.07 -9.02 -12.00
C SER A 293 32.40 -9.18 -13.49
N GLY A 294 33.23 -8.27 -14.00
CA GLY A 294 33.54 -8.13 -15.43
C GLY A 294 32.79 -6.99 -16.14
N GLU A 295 31.76 -6.39 -15.52
CA GLU A 295 31.16 -5.14 -16.01
C GLU A 295 32.18 -3.99 -15.94
N VAL A 296 32.07 -3.06 -16.90
CA VAL A 296 32.99 -1.92 -17.02
C VAL A 296 32.61 -0.83 -16.03
N CYS A 297 33.58 -0.36 -15.26
CA CYS A 297 33.36 0.52 -14.11
C CYS A 297 34.30 1.73 -14.04
N GLY A 298 35.04 1.98 -15.11
CA GLY A 298 36.07 3.00 -15.13
C GLY A 298 36.53 3.31 -16.54
N LEU A 299 37.67 3.98 -16.65
CA LEU A 299 38.25 4.31 -17.95
C LEU A 299 39.18 3.18 -18.41
N ASN A 300 39.49 3.16 -19.71
CA ASN A 300 40.54 2.32 -20.28
C ASN A 300 40.43 0.80 -20.03
N GLY A 301 39.27 0.28 -19.61
CA GLY A 301 39.05 -1.17 -19.44
C GLY A 301 39.03 -1.70 -18.00
N GLU A 302 39.02 -0.81 -17.00
CA GLU A 302 38.76 -1.19 -15.60
C GLU A 302 37.40 -1.93 -15.46
N GLN A 303 37.38 -3.00 -14.66
CA GLN A 303 36.22 -3.89 -14.48
C GLN A 303 35.91 -4.17 -13.01
N CYS A 304 34.63 -4.44 -12.71
CA CYS A 304 34.22 -4.81 -11.36
C CYS A 304 34.81 -6.17 -10.95
N GLN A 305 35.53 -6.19 -9.83
CA GLN A 305 36.01 -7.42 -9.21
C GLN A 305 36.00 -7.30 -7.68
N GLY A 306 35.24 -8.17 -7.01
CA GLY A 306 35.25 -8.28 -5.56
C GLY A 306 34.75 -7.04 -4.80
N GLY A 307 33.76 -6.32 -5.35
CA GLY A 307 33.22 -5.10 -4.73
C GLY A 307 33.89 -3.80 -5.15
N GLN A 308 34.88 -3.86 -6.05
CA GLN A 308 35.73 -2.71 -6.41
C GLN A 308 35.96 -2.65 -7.91
N CYS A 309 36.17 -1.45 -8.45
CA CYS A 309 36.66 -1.27 -9.80
C CYS A 309 38.18 -1.48 -9.83
N VAL A 310 38.68 -2.38 -10.68
CA VAL A 310 40.10 -2.74 -10.76
C VAL A 310 40.55 -2.99 -12.20
N CYS A 311 41.85 -2.88 -12.44
CA CYS A 311 42.47 -3.32 -13.68
C CYS A 311 42.53 -4.86 -13.75
N PRO A 312 41.98 -5.51 -14.80
CA PRO A 312 42.02 -6.97 -14.93
C PRO A 312 43.44 -7.56 -14.97
N GLY A 313 44.43 -6.77 -15.40
CA GLY A 313 45.83 -7.17 -15.45
C GLY A 313 46.67 -6.87 -14.20
N GLY A 314 46.15 -6.06 -13.27
CA GLY A 314 46.82 -5.67 -12.03
C GLY A 314 47.44 -4.27 -12.06
N ASP A 315 48.49 -4.06 -11.26
CA ASP A 315 49.16 -2.76 -11.13
C ASP A 315 50.09 -2.46 -12.33
N PRO A 316 50.21 -1.20 -12.78
CA PRO A 316 51.18 -0.79 -13.79
C PRO A 316 52.64 -1.14 -13.44
N PRO A 317 53.48 -1.46 -14.43
CA PRO A 317 53.25 -1.26 -15.87
C PRO A 317 52.65 -2.45 -16.61
N GLU A 318 52.18 -2.21 -17.84
CA GLU A 318 51.82 -3.22 -18.84
C GLU A 318 52.88 -4.34 -18.97
N THR A 319 52.43 -5.60 -19.00
CA THR A 319 53.28 -6.80 -19.08
C THR A 319 52.87 -7.84 -20.14
N LEU A 320 51.69 -7.69 -20.77
CA LEU A 320 51.12 -8.59 -21.77
C LEU A 320 50.96 -7.88 -23.12
N CYS A 321 52.11 -7.55 -23.71
CA CYS A 321 52.23 -6.66 -24.88
C CYS A 321 51.72 -7.20 -26.24
N ASP A 322 50.89 -8.23 -26.26
CA ASP A 322 50.31 -8.82 -27.47
C ASP A 322 48.94 -9.53 -27.31
N ASP A 323 48.21 -9.28 -26.21
CA ASP A 323 46.89 -9.89 -25.97
C ASP A 323 45.70 -9.02 -26.43
N GLY A 324 45.93 -7.73 -26.74
CA GLY A 324 44.92 -6.78 -27.19
C GLY A 324 44.16 -6.08 -26.06
N VAL A 325 44.62 -6.18 -24.81
CA VAL A 325 44.04 -5.59 -23.61
C VAL A 325 44.92 -4.44 -23.10
N ASP A 326 44.33 -3.57 -22.27
CA ASP A 326 45.04 -2.58 -21.47
C ASP A 326 45.11 -3.15 -20.05
N ASN A 327 46.20 -3.88 -19.75
CA ASN A 327 46.35 -4.66 -18.53
C ASN A 327 46.80 -3.78 -17.36
N ASP A 328 47.21 -2.53 -17.61
CA ASP A 328 47.49 -1.50 -16.57
C ASP A 328 46.54 -0.28 -16.55
N CYS A 329 45.54 -0.26 -17.43
CA CYS A 329 44.51 0.76 -17.62
C CYS A 329 45.02 2.18 -17.90
N ASN A 330 46.25 2.38 -18.38
CA ASN A 330 46.77 3.73 -18.61
C ASN A 330 46.20 4.42 -19.87
N GLY A 331 45.47 3.67 -20.71
CA GLY A 331 44.85 4.13 -21.95
C GLY A 331 45.62 3.72 -23.21
N ALA A 332 46.57 2.80 -23.09
CA ALA A 332 47.42 2.32 -24.17
C ALA A 332 47.54 0.79 -24.13
N VAL A 333 47.23 0.16 -25.27
CA VAL A 333 47.15 -1.30 -25.44
C VAL A 333 48.40 -1.84 -26.15
N ASP A 334 48.89 -3.01 -25.73
CA ASP A 334 50.01 -3.72 -26.36
C ASP A 334 51.23 -2.79 -26.63
N CYS A 335 51.84 -2.91 -27.82
CA CYS A 335 52.94 -2.05 -28.28
C CYS A 335 52.65 -0.54 -28.33
N VAL A 336 51.38 -0.09 -28.21
CA VAL A 336 51.03 1.33 -28.08
C VAL A 336 51.44 1.85 -26.69
N ASP A 337 51.47 0.97 -25.70
CA ASP A 337 51.98 1.29 -24.37
C ASP A 337 53.50 1.54 -24.37
N ALA A 338 53.93 2.45 -23.50
CA ALA A 338 55.31 2.87 -23.38
C ALA A 338 56.19 1.83 -22.67
N ALA A 339 55.67 1.12 -21.66
CA ALA A 339 56.39 0.07 -20.94
C ALA A 339 56.59 -1.20 -21.79
N CYS A 340 55.70 -1.45 -22.75
CA CYS A 340 55.89 -2.49 -23.76
C CYS A 340 57.08 -2.27 -24.71
N THR A 341 57.73 -1.09 -24.71
CA THR A 341 58.87 -0.82 -25.61
C THR A 341 59.98 -1.87 -25.46
N GLY A 342 60.24 -2.61 -26.53
CA GLY A 342 61.24 -3.67 -26.59
C GLY A 342 60.74 -5.08 -26.22
N GLN A 343 59.52 -5.22 -25.70
CA GLN A 343 58.91 -6.52 -25.40
C GLN A 343 58.54 -7.30 -26.67
N PRO A 344 58.44 -8.65 -26.59
CA PRO A 344 57.94 -9.48 -27.67
C PRO A 344 56.48 -9.14 -28.03
N CYS A 345 56.14 -9.33 -29.30
CA CYS A 345 54.77 -9.18 -29.79
C CYS A 345 54.53 -10.01 -31.06
N VAL A 346 53.28 -10.05 -31.53
CA VAL A 346 52.90 -10.67 -32.81
C VAL A 346 52.20 -9.64 -33.70
N ASP A 347 52.62 -9.51 -34.97
CA ASP A 347 51.95 -8.62 -35.91
C ASP A 347 50.59 -9.17 -36.39
N PRO A 348 49.70 -8.35 -37.00
CA PRO A 348 48.41 -8.83 -37.52
C PRO A 348 48.48 -9.87 -38.65
N LEU A 349 49.69 -10.24 -39.11
CA LEU A 349 49.93 -11.30 -40.09
C LEU A 349 50.45 -12.59 -39.42
N GLY A 350 50.59 -12.61 -38.10
CA GLY A 350 51.08 -13.74 -37.30
C GLY A 350 52.59 -13.85 -37.19
N ASN A 351 53.35 -12.80 -37.55
CA ASN A 351 54.81 -12.80 -37.43
C ASN A 351 55.23 -12.30 -36.05
N SER A 352 56.07 -13.08 -35.35
CA SER A 352 56.72 -12.62 -34.12
C SER A 352 57.66 -11.44 -34.39
N GLY A 353 57.61 -10.45 -33.51
CA GLY A 353 58.41 -9.24 -33.54
C GLY A 353 58.58 -8.66 -32.14
N CYS A 354 58.91 -7.37 -32.08
CA CYS A 354 59.05 -6.63 -30.82
C CYS A 354 58.47 -5.22 -30.97
N CYS A 355 57.90 -4.71 -29.88
CA CYS A 355 57.29 -3.39 -29.84
C CYS A 355 58.33 -2.28 -30.02
N ALA A 356 58.24 -1.55 -31.12
CA ALA A 356 59.14 -0.45 -31.43
C ALA A 356 58.65 0.89 -30.85
N PRO A 357 59.55 1.84 -30.55
CA PRO A 357 59.17 3.19 -30.15
C PRO A 357 58.22 3.84 -31.18
N GLY A 358 56.96 4.04 -30.80
CA GLY A 358 55.91 4.58 -31.67
C GLY A 358 54.74 3.64 -32.00
N GLY A 359 54.49 2.59 -31.20
CA GLY A 359 53.20 1.91 -31.21
C GLY A 359 53.08 0.64 -32.05
N LEU A 360 54.18 0.13 -32.62
CA LEU A 360 54.11 -0.90 -33.66
C LEU A 360 54.94 -2.14 -33.30
N CYS A 361 54.33 -3.31 -33.47
CA CYS A 361 55.07 -4.56 -33.52
C CYS A 361 55.94 -4.60 -34.79
N THR A 362 57.25 -4.80 -34.64
CA THR A 362 58.19 -4.81 -35.76
C THR A 362 59.03 -6.08 -35.77
N ALA A 363 59.42 -6.57 -36.95
CA ALA A 363 60.29 -7.75 -37.12
C ALA A 363 61.76 -7.54 -36.68
N ALA A 364 62.00 -6.66 -35.70
CA ALA A 364 63.28 -6.51 -35.01
C ALA A 364 63.52 -7.68 -34.05
N ALA A 365 64.75 -7.81 -33.56
CA ALA A 365 65.07 -8.71 -32.45
C ALA A 365 64.88 -7.97 -31.13
N CYS A 366 64.28 -8.62 -30.14
CA CYS A 366 63.96 -7.99 -28.86
C CYS A 366 65.25 -7.80 -28.06
N THR A 367 65.34 -6.71 -27.31
CA THR A 367 66.49 -6.42 -26.46
C THR A 367 66.24 -6.96 -25.07
N ASP A 368 67.05 -7.95 -24.65
CA ASP A 368 67.23 -8.33 -23.23
C ASP A 368 67.65 -7.12 -22.36
#